data_AF-A0A6N8ZDT7-F1
#
_entry.id   AF-A0A6N8ZDT7-F1
#
_cell.length_a   1.000
_cell.length_b   1.000
_cell.length_c   1.000
_cell.angle_alpha   90.00
_cell.angle_beta   90.00
_cell.angle_gamma   90.00
#
_symmetry.space_group_name_H-M   'P 1'
#
loop_
_entity.id
_entity.type
_entity.pdbx_description
1 polymer ?
#
loop_
_entity_poly.entity_id
_entity_poly.type
_entity_poly.pdbx_seq_one_letter_code
_entity_poly.pdbx_strand_id
1 'polypeptide(L)'
;MGGQDVIRALARRIARFDWTNAPPDIAAILYETVIPPEERRTLGEYYTPACLARTMVRELIDDPLNQRVLDPACGSGTFIAEAVGHFLEAAENFYRDEEDERDRQDMA
;
A
#
# COMPACT_ATOMS: atom_id res chain seq x y z
N MET A 1 12.19 11.87 35.03
CA MET A 1 12.34 11.46 33.62
C MET A 1 11.69 12.55 32.79
N GLY A 2 12.46 13.30 32.01
CA GLY A 2 11.90 14.40 31.22
C GLY A 2 11.14 13.88 30.00
N GLY A 3 10.22 14.68 29.44
CA GLY A 3 9.50 14.31 28.21
C GLY A 3 10.44 13.98 27.04
N GLN A 4 11.61 14.62 26.98
CA GLN A 4 12.64 14.32 25.97
C GLN A 4 13.23 12.92 26.11
N ASP A 5 13.39 12.41 27.34
CA ASP A 5 13.91 11.06 27.57
C ASP A 5 12.91 10.02 27.07
N VAL A 6 11.61 10.27 27.28
CA VAL A 6 10.52 9.40 26.80
C VAL A 6 10.45 9.40 25.27
N ILE A 7 10.47 10.57 24.63
CA ILE A 7 10.47 10.69 23.16
C ILE A 7 11.69 9.97 22.57
N ARG A 8 12.87 10.16 23.15
CA ARG A 8 14.11 9.51 22.69
C ARG A 8 14.05 7.99 22.87
N ALA A 9 13.49 7.51 23.98
CA ALA A 9 13.29 6.08 24.20
C ALA A 9 12.32 5.47 23.18
N LEU A 10 11.22 6.17 22.86
CA LEU A 10 10.24 5.73 21.88
C LEU A 10 10.82 5.70 20.46
N ALA A 11 11.49 6.79 20.04
CA ALA A 11 12.11 6.89 18.72
C ALA A 11 13.14 5.77 18.49
N ARG A 12 14.01 5.49 19.48
CA ARG A 12 14.96 4.37 19.40
C ARG A 12 14.26 3.02 19.28
N ARG A 13 13.07 2.86 19.86
CA ARG A 13 12.33 1.60 19.80
C ARG A 13 11.70 1.39 18.43
N ILE A 14 11.13 2.45 17.85
CA ILE A 14 10.54 2.48 16.50
C ILE A 14 11.63 2.28 15.42
N ALA A 15 12.81 2.89 15.60
CA ALA A 15 13.92 2.79 14.65
C ALA A 15 14.54 1.39 14.54
N ARG A 16 14.22 0.45 15.43
CA ARG A 16 14.72 -0.94 15.38
C ARG A 16 13.92 -1.85 14.45
N PHE A 17 12.75 -1.41 13.99
CA PHE A 17 11.97 -2.18 13.04
C PHE A 17 12.55 -2.01 11.63
N ASP A 18 12.55 -3.10 10.86
CA ASP A 18 12.83 -3.04 9.42
C ASP A 18 11.59 -2.49 8.70
N TRP A 19 11.71 -1.27 8.19
CA TRP A 19 10.65 -0.59 7.46
C TRP A 19 10.65 -0.92 5.97
N THR A 20 11.71 -1.54 5.45
CA THR A 20 11.82 -1.90 4.03
C THR A 20 10.79 -2.94 3.64
N ASN A 21 10.42 -3.83 4.57
CA ASN A 21 9.42 -4.88 4.38
C ASN A 21 8.16 -4.66 5.22
N ALA A 22 7.90 -3.43 5.66
CA ALA A 22 6.72 -3.14 6.44
C ALA A 22 5.45 -3.41 5.61
N PRO A 23 4.43 -4.10 6.18
CA PRO A 23 3.16 -4.28 5.51
C PRO A 23 2.56 -2.92 5.09
N PRO A 24 2.00 -2.80 3.87
CA PRO A 24 1.40 -1.55 3.40
C PRO A 24 0.30 -1.01 4.34
N ASP A 25 -0.34 -1.89 5.10
CA ASP A 25 -1.41 -1.59 6.05
C ASP A 25 -0.92 -1.35 7.49
N ILE A 26 0.39 -1.29 7.75
CA ILE A 26 0.91 -1.12 9.11
C ILE A 26 0.41 0.16 9.79
N ALA A 27 0.28 1.25 9.02
CA ALA A 27 -0.26 2.51 9.53
C ALA A 27 -1.73 2.36 9.94
N ALA A 28 -2.50 1.62 9.14
CA ALA A 28 -3.89 1.29 9.43
C ALA A 28 -3.98 0.48 10.72
N ILE A 29 -3.26 -0.65 10.80
CA ILE A 29 -3.26 -1.56 11.94
C ILE A 29 -2.88 -0.82 13.22
N LEU A 30 -1.82 -0.01 13.19
CA LEU A 30 -1.42 0.80 14.34
C LEU A 30 -2.51 1.77 14.77
N TYR A 31 -3.17 2.43 13.81
CA TYR A 31 -4.26 3.35 14.09
C TYR A 31 -5.46 2.65 14.73
N GLU A 32 -5.89 1.51 14.17
CA GLU A 32 -7.00 0.72 14.71
C GLU A 32 -6.70 0.12 16.09
N THR A 33 -5.42 -0.19 16.36
CA THR A 33 -4.97 -0.73 17.64
C THR A 33 -4.89 0.35 18.73
N VAL A 34 -4.52 1.58 18.36
CA VAL A 34 -4.31 2.68 19.30
C VAL A 34 -5.59 3.45 19.60
N ILE A 35 -6.48 3.62 18.61
CA ILE A 35 -7.68 4.45 18.73
C ILE A 35 -8.95 3.61 18.89
N PRO A 36 -9.74 3.81 19.96
CA PRO A 36 -10.98 3.06 20.18
C PRO A 36 -11.99 3.18 19.02
N PRO A 37 -12.77 2.12 18.72
CA PRO A 37 -13.76 2.13 17.64
C PRO A 37 -14.86 3.19 17.74
N GLU A 38 -15.15 3.70 18.95
CA GLU A 38 -16.14 4.78 19.14
C GLU A 38 -15.58 6.14 18.69
N GLU A 39 -14.33 6.45 19.07
CA GLU A 39 -13.65 7.68 18.64
C GLU A 39 -13.50 7.73 17.11
N ARG A 40 -13.12 6.61 16.48
CA ARG A 40 -13.01 6.51 15.01
C ARG A 40 -14.33 6.79 14.30
N ARG A 41 -15.45 6.28 14.83
CA ARG A 41 -16.79 6.50 14.28
C ARG A 41 -17.24 7.95 14.42
N THR A 42 -16.92 8.61 15.53
CA THR A 42 -17.24 10.03 15.71
C THR A 42 -16.45 10.93 14.75
N LEU A 43 -15.23 10.52 14.37
CA LEU A 43 -14.42 11.21 13.37
C LEU A 43 -14.83 10.92 11.92
N GLY A 44 -15.75 9.98 11.69
CA GLY A 44 -16.15 9.53 10.35
C GLY A 44 -15.07 8.73 9.62
N GLU A 45 -14.05 8.25 10.35
CA GLU A 45 -12.89 7.57 9.78
C GLU A 45 -13.12 6.06 9.77
N TYR A 46 -13.53 5.55 8.61
CA TYR A 46 -13.62 4.12 8.35
C TYR A 46 -12.49 3.69 7.43
N TYR A 47 -11.70 2.70 7.85
CA TYR A 47 -10.60 2.18 7.04
C TYR A 47 -11.11 1.07 6.11
N THR A 48 -10.78 1.14 4.83
CA THR A 48 -11.08 0.06 3.87
C THR A 48 -10.12 -1.10 4.07
N PRO A 49 -10.61 -2.34 4.33
CA PRO A 49 -9.73 -3.50 4.43
C PRO A 49 -8.91 -3.70 3.15
N ALA A 50 -7.60 -3.96 3.27
CA ALA A 50 -6.70 -4.08 2.12
C ALA A 50 -7.15 -5.16 1.11
N CYS A 51 -7.72 -6.28 1.58
CA CYS A 51 -8.25 -7.31 0.70
C CYS A 51 -9.41 -6.80 -0.19
N LEU A 52 -10.29 -5.97 0.36
CA LEU A 52 -11.40 -5.40 -0.39
C LEU A 52 -10.90 -4.40 -1.44
N ALA A 53 -9.99 -3.51 -1.04
CA ALA A 53 -9.39 -2.55 -1.96
C ALA A 53 -8.69 -3.25 -3.13
N ARG A 54 -7.88 -4.28 -2.84
CA ARG A 54 -7.20 -5.09 -3.86
C ARG A 54 -8.17 -5.74 -4.84
N THR A 55 -9.22 -6.38 -4.34
CA THR A 55 -10.23 -7.02 -5.19
C THR A 55 -10.90 -5.99 -6.09
N MET A 56 -11.34 -4.85 -5.54
CA MET A 56 -11.97 -3.80 -6.34
C MET A 56 -11.03 -3.23 -7.40
N VAL A 57 -9.77 -2.99 -7.06
CA VAL A 57 -8.75 -2.51 -8.01
C VAL A 57 -8.58 -3.48 -9.17
N ARG A 58 -8.42 -4.78 -8.90
CA ARG A 58 -8.22 -5.81 -9.94
C ARG A 58 -9.45 -6.01 -10.83
N GLU A 59 -10.65 -5.79 -10.30
CA GLU A 59 -11.90 -5.93 -11.07
C GLU A 59 -12.23 -4.68 -11.90
N LEU A 60 -11.78 -3.49 -11.48
CA LEU A 60 -12.16 -2.22 -12.11
C LEU A 60 -11.08 -1.64 -13.03
N ILE A 61 -9.83 -2.08 -12.92
CA ILE A 61 -8.69 -1.61 -13.70
C ILE A 61 -8.18 -2.79 -14.53
N ASP A 62 -8.66 -2.90 -15.75
CA ASP A 62 -8.36 -3.97 -16.70
C ASP A 62 -7.13 -3.68 -17.58
N ASP A 63 -6.78 -2.41 -17.75
CA ASP A 63 -5.59 -1.95 -18.48
C ASP A 63 -4.74 -1.01 -17.60
N PRO A 64 -4.07 -1.56 -16.56
CA PRO A 64 -3.39 -0.75 -15.57
C PRO A 64 -2.28 0.14 -16.15
N LEU A 65 -1.63 -0.26 -17.25
CA LEU A 65 -0.54 0.51 -17.85
C LEU A 65 -0.99 1.78 -18.54
N ASN A 66 -2.26 1.85 -18.98
CA ASN A 66 -2.78 2.98 -19.76
C ASN A 66 -3.94 3.72 -19.07
N GLN A 67 -4.51 3.16 -18.00
CA GLN A 67 -5.63 3.76 -17.29
C GLN A 67 -5.20 4.79 -16.23
N ARG A 68 -6.02 5.84 -16.08
CA ARG A 68 -5.87 6.85 -15.01
C ARG A 68 -6.91 6.62 -13.93
N VAL A 69 -6.46 6.59 -12.68
CA VAL A 69 -7.30 6.33 -11.50
C VAL A 69 -7.38 7.57 -10.64
N LEU A 70 -8.56 7.84 -10.06
CA LEU A 70 -8.79 8.91 -9.09
C LEU A 70 -9.67 8.38 -7.96
N ASP A 71 -9.22 8.56 -6.72
CA ASP A 71 -10.03 8.37 -5.53
C ASP A 71 -10.15 9.72 -4.78
N PRO A 72 -11.31 10.40 -4.84
CA PRO A 72 -11.50 11.73 -4.24
C PRO A 72 -11.65 11.69 -2.72
N ALA A 73 -11.75 10.50 -2.11
CA ALA A 73 -11.90 10.30 -0.67
C ALA A 73 -10.88 9.27 -0.15
N CYS A 74 -9.66 9.32 -0.69
CA CYS A 74 -8.68 8.25 -0.54
C CYS A 74 -8.19 7.98 0.89
N GLY A 75 -8.44 8.89 1.84
CA GLY A 75 -8.01 8.74 3.23
C GLY A 75 -6.50 8.50 3.32
N SER A 76 -6.11 7.36 3.89
CA SER A 76 -4.70 6.95 3.96
C SER A 76 -4.10 6.46 2.63
N GLY A 77 -4.92 6.34 1.58
CA GLY A 77 -4.51 5.98 0.23
C GLY A 77 -4.60 4.49 -0.10
N THR A 78 -5.37 3.68 0.62
CA THR A 78 -5.42 2.20 0.44
C THR A 78 -5.72 1.80 -1.01
N PHE A 79 -6.74 2.39 -1.65
CA PHE A 79 -7.06 2.11 -3.05
C PHE A 79 -5.94 2.55 -4.01
N ILE A 80 -5.31 3.69 -3.75
CA ILE A 80 -4.21 4.20 -4.58
C ILE A 80 -2.98 3.31 -4.45
N ALA A 81 -2.65 2.84 -3.25
CA ALA A 81 -1.55 1.92 -3.01
C ALA A 81 -1.76 0.59 -3.74
N GLU A 82 -2.96 0.01 -3.67
CA GLU A 82 -3.31 -1.21 -4.40
C GLU A 82 -3.30 -0.98 -5.92
N ALA A 83 -3.76 0.18 -6.42
CA ALA A 83 -3.70 0.51 -7.86
C ALA A 83 -2.25 0.66 -8.37
N VAL A 84 -1.37 1.28 -7.59
CA VAL A 84 0.07 1.37 -7.92
C VAL A 84 0.71 -0.03 -7.90
N GLY A 85 0.37 -0.86 -6.91
CA GLY A 85 0.83 -2.25 -6.86
C GLY A 85 0.41 -3.03 -8.11
N HIS A 86 -0.84 -2.87 -8.56
CA HIS A 86 -1.35 -3.49 -9.77
C HIS A 86 -0.64 -3.00 -11.04
N PHE A 87 -0.35 -1.70 -11.14
CA PHE A 87 0.46 -1.12 -12.21
C PHE A 87 1.87 -1.72 -12.26
N LEU A 88 2.56 -1.79 -11.11
CA LEU A 88 3.92 -2.31 -11.05
C LEU A 88 3.98 -3.80 -11.44
N GLU A 89 3.02 -4.61 -10.97
CA GLU A 89 2.90 -6.01 -11.38
C GLU A 89 2.70 -6.15 -12.89
N ALA A 90 1.85 -5.31 -13.49
CA ALA A 90 1.64 -5.31 -14.94
C ALA A 90 2.89 -4.87 -15.71
N ALA A 91 3.61 -3.86 -15.21
CA ALA A 91 4.84 -3.36 -15.84
C ALA A 91 5.95 -4.42 -15.79
N GLU A 92 6.14 -5.08 -14.65
CA GLU A 92 7.10 -6.18 -14.51
C GLU A 92 6.81 -7.34 -15.46
N ASN A 93 5.55 -7.72 -15.60
CA ASN A 93 5.15 -8.77 -16.55
C ASN A 93 5.37 -8.33 -18.00
N PHE A 94 5.04 -7.09 -18.35
CA PHE A 94 5.28 -6.56 -19.69
C PHE A 94 6.76 -6.62 -20.09
N TYR A 95 7.67 -6.18 -19.21
CA TYR A 95 9.11 -6.24 -19.49
C TYR A 95 9.64 -7.67 -19.56
N ARG A 96 9.14 -8.57 -18.70
CA ARG A 96 9.51 -9.99 -18.73
C ARG A 96 9.11 -10.64 -20.07
N ASP A 97 7.90 -10.37 -20.53
CA ASP A 97 7.40 -10.92 -21.80
C ASP A 97 8.22 -10.39 -22.99
N GLU A 98 8.59 -9.10 -23.00
CA GLU A 98 9.47 -8.54 -24.03
C GLU A 98 10.89 -9.14 -24.03
N GLU A 99 11.45 -9.45 -22.86
CA GLU A 99 12.76 -10.13 -22.75
C GLU A 99 12.67 -11.57 -23.29
N ASP A 100 11.66 -12.32 -22.87
CA ASP A 100 11.41 -13.69 -23.34
C ASP A 100 11.21 -13.77 -24.86
N GLU A 101 10.56 -12.77 -25.47
CA GLU A 101 10.37 -12.69 -26.92
C GLU A 101 11.67 -12.40 -27.67
N ARG A 102 12.53 -11.53 -27.15
CA ARG A 102 13.85 -11.23 -27.75
C ARG A 102 14.75 -12.46 -27.71
N ASP A 103 14.82 -13.15 -26.58
CA ASP A 103 15.65 -14.35 -26.41
C ASP A 103 15.24 -15.48 -27.38
N ARG A 104 13.93 -15.61 -27.68
CA ARG A 104 13.43 -16.58 -28.67
C ARG A 104 13.79 -16.20 -30.11
N GLN A 105 13.82 -14.91 -30.43
CA GLN A 105 14.22 -14.44 -31.77
C GLN A 105 15.71 -14.63 -32.03
N ASP A 106 16.55 -14.47 -31.01
CA ASP A 106 18.01 -14.65 -31.12
C ASP A 106 18.44 -16.14 -31.25
N MET A 107 17.55 -17.08 -30.89
CA MET A 107 17.75 -18.53 -31.06
C MET A 107 17.28 -19.09 -32.41
N ALA A 108 16.60 -18.29 -33.25
CA ALA A 108 16.04 -18.70 -34.54
C ALA A 108 16.94 -18.28 -35.72
#